data_AF-A0A942RHW9-F1
#
_entry.id   AF-A0A942RHW9-F1
#
_cell.length_a   1.000
_cell.length_b   1.000
_cell.length_c   1.000
_cell.angle_alpha   90.00
_cell.angle_beta   90.00
_cell.angle_gamma   90.00
#
_symmetry.space_group_name_H-M   'P 1'
#
loop_
_entity.id
_entity.type
_entity.pdbx_description
1 polymer ?
#
loop_
_entity_poly.entity_id
_entity_poly.type
_entity_poly.pdbx_seq_one_letter_code
_entity_poly.pdbx_strand_id
1 'polypeptide(L)'
;MAIQAAVNKAVSYMLAMFEGDKFKNSNDFNRYFVEEFDAFCEVVCDYLNLLSCYIKNPAFAEEEEVRIFYSPTLYIGMDKADIDSTFVEEKDINGYALQPVKFQVRNNQIVSYTDLVFKNFISENIISEIIIGPSSKVTEDDIFYLLLSNEYDANSIRVLKSEATYR
;
A
#
# COMPACT_ATOMS: atom_id res chain seq x y z
N MET A 1 -3.64 5.53 21.40
CA MET A 1 -2.64 6.59 21.12
C MET A 1 -2.68 7.03 19.65
N ALA A 2 -2.74 6.11 18.68
CA ALA A 2 -2.77 6.41 17.25
C ALA A 2 -3.99 7.24 16.76
N ILE A 3 -5.22 6.86 17.16
CA ILE A 3 -6.45 7.55 16.71
C ILE A 3 -6.48 9.01 17.18
N GLN A 4 -6.07 9.29 18.42
CA GLN A 4 -6.00 10.65 18.94
C GLN A 4 -5.04 11.52 18.12
N ALA A 5 -3.93 10.95 17.65
CA ALA A 5 -2.99 11.66 16.80
C ALA A 5 -3.60 12.01 15.43
N ALA A 6 -4.37 11.10 14.82
CA ALA A 6 -5.08 11.37 13.56
C ALA A 6 -6.08 12.53 13.72
N VAL A 7 -6.91 12.48 14.76
CA VAL A 7 -7.88 13.55 15.07
C VAL A 7 -7.18 14.89 15.29
N ASN A 8 -6.10 14.91 16.10
CA ASN A 8 -5.37 16.14 16.37
C ASN A 8 -4.77 16.74 15.10
N LYS A 9 -4.21 15.92 14.21
CA LYS A 9 -3.67 16.40 12.93
C LYS A 9 -4.75 16.99 12.03
N ALA A 10 -5.92 16.36 11.96
CA ALA A 10 -7.04 16.90 11.20
C ALA A 10 -7.56 18.21 11.79
N VAL A 11 -7.63 18.35 13.12
CA VAL A 11 -7.96 19.65 13.75
C VAL A 11 -6.92 20.71 13.41
N SER A 12 -5.62 20.38 13.45
CA SER A 12 -4.56 21.30 13.04
C SER A 12 -4.67 21.71 11.57
N TYR A 13 -5.05 20.79 10.69
CA TYR A 13 -5.32 21.09 9.29
C TYR A 13 -6.48 22.08 9.16
N MET A 14 -7.60 21.85 9.86
CA MET A 14 -8.75 22.76 9.84
C MET A 14 -8.41 24.17 10.34
N LEU A 15 -7.57 24.27 11.38
CA LEU A 15 -7.08 25.57 11.87
C LEU A 15 -6.24 26.29 10.82
N ALA A 16 -5.31 25.58 10.17
CA ALA A 16 -4.49 26.16 9.10
C ALA A 16 -5.34 26.61 7.91
N MET A 17 -6.36 25.83 7.54
CA MET A 17 -7.32 26.17 6.49
C MET A 17 -8.10 27.44 6.86
N PHE A 18 -8.63 27.50 8.08
CA PHE A 18 -9.36 28.67 8.59
C PHE A 18 -8.50 29.95 8.61
N GLU A 19 -7.24 29.85 9.00
CA GLU A 19 -6.31 30.99 9.03
C GLU A 19 -5.92 31.45 7.61
N GLY A 20 -5.74 30.51 6.69
CA GLY A 20 -5.31 30.77 5.31
C GLY A 20 -6.43 31.17 4.34
N ASP A 21 -7.69 30.84 4.67
CA ASP A 21 -8.84 31.08 3.79
C ASP A 21 -9.23 32.57 3.76
N LYS A 22 -9.03 33.18 2.59
CA LYS A 22 -9.36 34.59 2.32
C LYS A 22 -10.84 34.82 2.07
N PHE A 23 -11.60 33.77 1.75
CA PHE A 23 -13.01 33.82 1.38
C PHE A 23 -13.87 33.00 2.34
N LYS A 24 -13.45 32.90 3.61
CA LYS A 24 -14.17 32.14 4.63
C LYS A 24 -15.60 32.65 4.85
N ASN A 25 -16.51 31.70 4.99
CA ASN A 25 -17.93 31.95 5.26
C ASN A 25 -18.19 32.50 6.68
N SER A 26 -17.24 32.30 7.59
CA SER A 26 -17.29 32.83 8.95
C SER A 26 -15.90 33.14 9.51
N ASN A 27 -15.82 34.17 10.35
CA ASN A 27 -14.63 34.48 11.17
C ASN A 27 -14.68 33.81 12.57
N ASP A 28 -15.70 33.00 12.85
CA ASP A 28 -15.76 32.12 14.01
C ASP A 28 -15.34 30.71 13.58
N PHE A 29 -14.26 30.20 14.17
CA PHE A 29 -13.73 28.88 13.84
C PHE A 29 -14.76 27.77 14.06
N ASN A 30 -15.58 27.83 15.12
CA ASN A 30 -16.54 26.76 15.38
C ASN A 30 -17.61 26.69 14.28
N ARG A 31 -18.06 27.85 13.79
CA ARG A 31 -19.02 27.92 12.70
C ARG A 31 -18.39 27.48 11.38
N TYR A 32 -17.19 27.95 11.09
CA TYR A 32 -16.41 27.53 9.92
C TYR A 32 -16.17 26.00 9.92
N PHE A 33 -15.80 25.43 11.07
CA PHE A 33 -15.55 24.00 11.21
C PHE A 33 -16.79 23.16 10.91
N VAL A 34 -17.98 23.60 11.34
CA VAL A 34 -19.24 22.90 11.04
C VAL A 34 -19.56 22.97 9.55
N GLU A 35 -19.35 24.12 8.92
CA GLU A 35 -19.60 24.34 7.49
C GLU A 35 -18.62 23.54 6.61
N GLU A 36 -17.37 23.37 7.07
CA GLU A 36 -16.30 22.65 6.37
C GLU A 36 -16.01 21.26 6.99
N PHE A 37 -17.00 20.66 7.64
CA PHE A 37 -16.80 19.40 8.38
C PHE A 37 -16.37 18.23 7.48
N ASP A 38 -16.79 18.24 6.21
CA ASP A 38 -16.41 17.22 5.24
C ASP A 38 -14.89 17.19 5.03
N ALA A 39 -14.22 18.36 4.98
CA ALA A 39 -12.76 18.45 4.87
C ALA A 39 -12.06 17.83 6.09
N PHE A 40 -12.62 18.04 7.30
CA PHE A 40 -12.13 17.36 8.49
C PHE A 40 -12.25 15.83 8.36
N CYS A 41 -13.41 15.35 7.92
CA CYS A 41 -13.65 13.91 7.71
C CYS A 41 -12.68 13.30 6.71
N GLU A 42 -12.46 13.94 5.56
CA GLU A 42 -11.50 13.49 4.55
C GLU A 42 -10.09 13.35 5.14
N VAL A 43 -9.60 14.40 5.81
CA VAL A 43 -8.25 14.40 6.39
C VAL A 43 -8.11 13.38 7.53
N VAL A 44 -9.12 13.22 8.39
CA VAL A 44 -9.10 12.17 9.42
C VAL A 44 -9.03 10.79 8.76
N CYS A 45 -9.84 10.53 7.73
CA CYS A 45 -9.85 9.25 7.02
C CYS A 45 -8.48 8.95 6.41
N ASP A 46 -7.81 9.93 5.80
CA ASP A 46 -6.45 9.75 5.26
C ASP A 46 -5.44 9.35 6.33
N TYR A 47 -5.48 10.01 7.50
CA TYR A 47 -4.59 9.63 8.61
C TYR A 47 -4.93 8.26 9.20
N LEU A 48 -6.21 7.91 9.30
CA LEU A 48 -6.62 6.58 9.75
C LEU A 48 -6.20 5.49 8.77
N ASN A 49 -6.32 5.73 7.47
CA ASN A 49 -5.84 4.84 6.42
C ASN A 49 -4.32 4.61 6.56
N LEU A 50 -3.53 5.68 6.74
CA LEU A 50 -2.10 5.56 6.98
C LEU A 50 -1.80 4.75 8.25
N LEU A 51 -2.49 5.03 9.35
CA LEU A 51 -2.30 4.32 10.61
C LEU A 51 -2.68 2.84 10.51
N SER A 52 -3.69 2.50 9.71
CA SER A 52 -4.13 1.13 9.51
C SER A 52 -3.01 0.23 8.97
N CYS A 53 -2.07 0.78 8.19
CA CYS A 53 -0.88 0.07 7.70
C CYS A 53 0.10 -0.34 8.82
N TYR A 54 0.04 0.34 9.98
CA TYR A 54 0.92 0.12 11.13
C TYR A 54 0.20 -0.53 12.33
N ILE A 55 -1.13 -0.55 12.33
CA ILE A 55 -1.91 -1.20 13.40
C ILE A 55 -1.85 -2.71 13.17
N LYS A 56 -1.14 -3.41 14.04
CA LYS A 56 -1.09 -4.87 14.06
C LYS A 56 -2.20 -5.42 14.94
N ASN A 57 -2.77 -6.55 14.51
CA ASN A 57 -3.54 -7.38 15.44
C ASN A 57 -2.58 -7.82 16.57
N PRO A 58 -2.94 -7.64 17.86
CA PRO A 58 -2.07 -7.96 18.99
C PRO A 58 -1.48 -9.37 18.99
N ALA A 59 -2.16 -10.34 18.34
CA ALA A 59 -1.65 -11.70 18.18
C ALA A 59 -0.35 -11.79 17.35
N PHE A 60 0.01 -10.74 16.60
CA PHE A 60 1.21 -10.65 15.76
C PHE A 60 2.16 -9.55 16.23
N ALA A 61 2.14 -9.21 17.52
CA ALA A 61 2.97 -8.15 18.08
C ALA A 61 4.48 -8.44 17.96
N GLU A 62 4.88 -9.71 17.86
CA GLU A 62 6.28 -10.15 17.73
C GLU A 62 6.84 -9.99 16.30
N GLU A 63 5.98 -9.88 15.28
CA GLU A 63 6.43 -9.71 13.90
C GLU A 63 6.90 -8.27 13.68
N GLU A 64 8.06 -8.05 13.07
CA GLU A 64 8.52 -6.72 12.62
C GLU A 64 8.08 -6.41 11.16
N GLU A 65 6.88 -6.84 10.77
CA GLU A 65 6.34 -6.64 9.40
C GLU A 65 5.58 -5.31 9.26
N VAL A 66 5.65 -4.64 8.11
CA VAL A 66 4.71 -3.55 7.73
C VAL A 66 3.91 -4.02 6.54
N ARG A 67 2.59 -3.87 6.58
CA ARG A 67 1.69 -4.28 5.49
C ARG A 67 1.22 -3.07 4.70
N ILE A 68 1.42 -3.14 3.40
CA ILE A 68 0.91 -2.14 2.45
C ILE A 68 -0.29 -2.75 1.75
N PHE A 69 -1.44 -2.08 1.83
CA PHE A 69 -2.67 -2.51 1.16
C PHE A 69 -3.02 -1.52 0.06
N TYR A 70 -3.18 -2.03 -1.16
CA TYR A 70 -3.84 -1.30 -2.23
C TYR A 70 -5.29 -1.80 -2.35
N SER A 71 -6.25 -0.93 -2.10
CA SER A 71 -7.67 -1.23 -2.16
C SER A 71 -8.37 -0.25 -3.10
N PRO A 72 -8.38 -0.50 -4.42
CA PRO A 72 -9.07 0.38 -5.35
C PRO A 72 -10.58 0.32 -5.07
N THR A 73 -11.25 1.46 -5.16
CA THR A 73 -12.71 1.51 -5.03
C THR A 73 -13.35 0.96 -6.31
N LEU A 74 -13.84 -0.28 -6.24
CA LEU A 74 -14.53 -0.94 -7.34
C LEU A 74 -16.05 -0.87 -7.13
N TYR A 75 -16.78 -0.36 -8.12
CA TYR A 75 -18.24 -0.26 -8.05
C TYR A 75 -18.87 -0.49 -9.43
N ILE A 76 -20.14 -0.87 -9.44
CA ILE A 76 -20.89 -1.04 -10.70
C ILE A 76 -21.18 0.34 -11.27
N GLY A 77 -20.87 0.54 -12.55
CA GLY A 77 -21.10 1.80 -13.25
C GLY A 77 -19.93 2.78 -13.20
N MET A 78 -18.71 2.30 -12.92
CA MET A 78 -17.48 3.08 -13.12
C MET A 78 -17.46 3.69 -14.53
N ASP A 79 -16.98 4.94 -14.62
CA ASP A 79 -16.79 5.58 -15.91
C ASP A 79 -15.59 5.00 -16.66
N LYS A 80 -15.43 5.40 -17.93
CA LYS A 80 -14.35 4.89 -18.78
C LYS A 80 -12.96 5.24 -18.24
N ALA A 81 -12.79 6.42 -17.66
CA ALA A 81 -11.50 6.87 -17.13
C ALA A 81 -11.13 6.06 -15.87
N ASP A 82 -12.08 5.84 -14.97
CA ASP A 82 -11.91 4.99 -13.79
C ASP A 82 -11.57 3.54 -14.18
N ILE A 83 -12.24 3.02 -15.20
CA ILE A 83 -11.97 1.67 -15.73
C ILE A 83 -10.55 1.59 -16.30
N ASP A 84 -10.16 2.54 -17.15
CA ASP A 84 -8.84 2.52 -17.80
C ASP A 84 -7.73 2.66 -16.76
N SER A 85 -7.87 3.62 -15.85
CA SER A 85 -6.98 3.81 -14.70
C SER A 85 -6.86 2.55 -13.85
N THR A 86 -7.92 1.76 -13.67
CA THR A 86 -7.89 0.61 -12.74
C THR A 86 -7.46 -0.69 -13.40
N PHE A 87 -7.90 -0.93 -14.63
CA PHE A 87 -7.84 -2.24 -15.28
C PHE A 87 -7.00 -2.27 -16.57
N VAL A 88 -6.52 -1.11 -17.04
CA VAL A 88 -5.76 -1.02 -18.31
C VAL A 88 -4.39 -0.39 -18.11
N GLU A 89 -4.30 0.67 -17.32
CA GLU A 89 -3.11 1.50 -17.22
C GLU A 89 -2.19 1.07 -16.07
N GLU A 90 -0.88 1.09 -16.31
CA GLU A 90 0.13 1.04 -15.26
C GLU A 90 0.25 2.42 -14.61
N LYS A 91 0.29 2.46 -13.28
CA LYS A 91 0.46 3.71 -12.52
C LYS A 91 1.88 3.81 -11.99
N ASP A 92 2.55 4.91 -12.31
CA ASP A 92 3.78 5.29 -11.61
C ASP A 92 3.41 5.95 -10.28
N ILE A 93 3.91 5.38 -9.19
CA ILE A 93 3.75 5.89 -7.84
C ILE A 93 5.17 6.07 -7.29
N ASN A 94 5.73 7.27 -7.36
CA ASN A 94 7.08 7.57 -6.86
C ASN A 94 8.15 6.61 -7.41
N GLY A 95 8.09 6.29 -8.71
CA GLY A 95 9.03 5.36 -9.37
C GLY A 95 8.68 3.88 -9.20
N TYR A 96 7.67 3.53 -8.39
CA TYR A 96 7.11 2.17 -8.36
C TYR A 96 6.03 2.03 -9.43
N ALA A 97 5.99 0.89 -10.13
CA ALA A 97 5.00 0.63 -11.17
C ALA A 97 3.88 -0.28 -10.65
N LEU A 98 2.73 0.30 -10.31
CA LEU A 98 1.54 -0.46 -9.93
C LEU A 98 0.81 -0.94 -11.19
N GLN A 99 0.73 -2.25 -11.35
CA GLN A 99 0.09 -2.87 -12.52
C GLN A 99 -1.44 -2.75 -12.47
N PRO A 100 -2.12 -2.86 -13.62
CA PRO A 100 -3.58 -2.93 -13.65
C PRO A 100 -4.12 -4.10 -12.81
N VAL A 101 -5.34 -3.95 -12.28
CA VAL A 101 -6.01 -5.01 -11.51
C VAL A 101 -6.26 -6.22 -12.41
N LYS A 102 -5.81 -7.38 -11.94
CA LYS A 102 -5.99 -8.70 -12.54
C LYS A 102 -6.87 -9.57 -11.63
N PHE A 103 -7.27 -10.75 -12.13
CA PHE A 103 -8.11 -11.68 -11.40
C PHE A 103 -7.51 -13.09 -11.41
N GLN A 104 -7.62 -13.78 -10.29
CA GLN A 104 -7.25 -15.18 -10.15
C GLN A 104 -8.35 -15.97 -9.45
N VAL A 105 -8.37 -17.28 -9.66
CA VAL A 105 -9.26 -18.19 -8.93
C VAL A 105 -8.52 -18.75 -7.73
N ARG A 106 -9.06 -18.50 -6.53
CA ARG A 106 -8.53 -19.03 -5.27
C ARG A 106 -9.69 -19.56 -4.43
N ASN A 107 -9.56 -20.78 -3.91
CA ASN A 107 -10.60 -21.42 -3.08
C ASN A 107 -12.01 -21.39 -3.72
N ASN A 108 -12.09 -21.64 -5.03
CA ASN A 108 -13.33 -21.58 -5.81
C ASN A 108 -14.02 -20.20 -5.80
N GLN A 109 -13.24 -19.13 -5.60
CA GLN A 109 -13.68 -17.73 -5.64
C GLN A 109 -12.82 -16.94 -6.63
N ILE A 110 -13.41 -15.91 -7.26
CA ILE A 110 -12.67 -14.94 -8.07
C ILE A 110 -12.14 -13.87 -7.13
N VAL A 111 -10.83 -13.67 -7.14
CA VAL A 111 -10.13 -12.69 -6.29
C VAL A 111 -9.35 -11.74 -7.18
N SER A 112 -9.56 -10.44 -6.98
CA SER A 112 -8.78 -9.39 -7.63
C SER A 112 -7.41 -9.24 -6.97
N TYR A 113 -6.39 -8.96 -7.76
CA TYR A 113 -5.05 -8.63 -7.28
C TYR A 113 -4.36 -7.62 -8.20
N THR A 114 -3.31 -6.98 -7.72
CA THR A 114 -2.42 -6.15 -8.52
C THR A 114 -0.98 -6.41 -8.08
N ASP A 115 -0.04 -6.22 -9.00
CA ASP A 115 1.39 -6.37 -8.76
C ASP A 115 2.01 -4.98 -8.62
N LEU A 116 2.79 -4.76 -7.56
CA LEU A 116 3.68 -3.60 -7.45
C LEU A 116 5.05 -4.01 -7.99
N VAL A 117 5.45 -3.41 -9.10
CA VAL A 117 6.68 -3.77 -9.83
C VAL A 117 7.79 -2.77 -9.50
N PHE A 118 8.96 -3.31 -9.17
CA PHE A 118 10.15 -2.57 -8.74
C PHE A 118 11.16 -2.31 -9.87
N LYS A 119 10.70 -2.25 -11.12
CA LYS A 119 11.57 -2.19 -12.32
C LYS A 119 12.63 -1.08 -12.26
N ASN A 120 12.25 0.08 -11.73
CA ASN A 120 13.13 1.25 -11.63
C ASN A 120 14.17 1.13 -10.49
N PHE A 121 14.06 0.12 -9.62
CA PHE A 121 14.91 -0.10 -8.45
C PHE A 121 15.75 -1.36 -8.53
N ILE A 122 15.66 -2.13 -9.64
CA ILE A 122 16.43 -3.38 -9.79
C ILE A 122 17.93 -3.12 -9.64
N SER A 123 18.44 -2.02 -10.23
CA SER A 123 19.85 -1.62 -10.12
C SER A 123 20.29 -1.22 -8.71
N GLU A 124 19.36 -1.00 -7.78
CA GLU A 124 19.66 -0.62 -6.40
C GLU A 124 19.89 -1.83 -5.49
N ASN A 125 19.83 -3.06 -6.01
CA ASN A 125 19.97 -4.31 -5.24
C ASN A 125 19.00 -4.39 -4.06
N ILE A 126 17.72 -4.08 -4.30
CA ILE A 126 16.66 -4.07 -3.28
C ILE A 126 16.40 -5.44 -2.62
N ILE A 127 16.85 -6.53 -3.25
CA ILE A 127 16.84 -7.89 -2.68
C ILE A 127 18.29 -8.28 -2.43
N SER A 128 18.65 -8.52 -1.17
CA SER A 128 19.98 -9.03 -0.80
C SER A 128 19.99 -10.53 -0.51
N GLU A 129 18.84 -11.07 -0.10
CA GLU A 129 18.70 -12.47 0.30
C GLU A 129 17.30 -13.01 0.00
N ILE A 130 17.24 -14.27 -0.42
CA ILE A 130 16.02 -15.06 -0.56
C ILE A 130 16.18 -16.34 0.25
N ILE A 131 15.19 -16.64 1.09
CA ILE A 131 15.15 -17.86 1.90
C ILE A 131 14.04 -18.78 1.39
N ILE A 132 14.40 -19.93 0.85
CA ILE A 132 13.49 -20.99 0.42
C ILE A 132 13.03 -21.77 1.66
N GLY A 133 11.71 -21.84 1.90
CA GLY A 133 11.16 -22.57 3.03
C GLY A 133 11.48 -24.09 3.01
N PRO A 134 11.56 -24.76 4.17
CA PRO A 134 12.01 -26.17 4.28
C PRO A 134 11.13 -27.15 3.51
N SER A 135 9.81 -26.90 3.48
CA SER A 135 8.82 -27.74 2.80
C SER A 135 8.55 -27.31 1.35
N SER A 136 9.22 -26.26 0.87
CA SER A 136 9.06 -25.79 -0.51
C SER A 136 9.67 -26.79 -1.49
N LYS A 137 8.99 -26.97 -2.63
CA LYS A 137 9.51 -27.72 -3.77
C LYS A 137 10.38 -26.87 -4.71
N VAL A 138 10.43 -25.56 -4.47
CA VAL A 138 11.26 -24.62 -5.23
C VAL A 138 12.74 -24.90 -4.95
N THR A 139 13.54 -24.94 -6.00
CA THR A 139 14.99 -25.12 -5.95
C THR A 139 15.74 -23.79 -6.07
N GLU A 140 17.03 -23.78 -5.75
CA GLU A 140 17.89 -22.61 -5.96
C GLU A 140 17.98 -22.23 -7.44
N ASP A 141 18.03 -23.22 -8.34
CA ASP A 141 18.02 -23.01 -9.80
C ASP A 141 16.71 -22.34 -10.27
N ASP A 142 15.56 -22.76 -9.74
CA ASP A 142 14.27 -22.13 -10.06
C ASP A 142 14.29 -20.63 -9.72
N ILE A 143 14.84 -20.28 -8.55
CA ILE A 143 15.00 -18.88 -8.12
C ILE A 143 16.00 -18.16 -9.02
N PHE A 144 17.13 -18.78 -9.32
CA PHE A 144 18.17 -18.19 -10.15
C PHE A 144 17.65 -17.80 -11.54
N TYR A 145 16.98 -18.73 -12.24
CA TYR A 145 16.40 -18.44 -13.55
C TYR A 145 15.24 -17.46 -13.49
N LEU A 146 14.43 -17.50 -12.43
CA LEU A 146 13.38 -16.50 -12.21
C LEU A 146 13.95 -15.09 -12.08
N LEU A 147 15.01 -14.91 -11.29
CA LEU A 147 15.69 -13.63 -11.10
C LEU A 147 16.24 -13.10 -12.42
N LEU A 148 16.95 -13.94 -13.18
CA LEU A 148 17.47 -13.57 -14.50
C LEU A 148 16.35 -13.17 -15.49
N SER A 149 15.23 -13.90 -15.47
CA SER A 149 14.09 -13.58 -16.34
C SER A 149 13.42 -12.23 -16.01
N ASN A 150 13.69 -11.69 -14.82
CA ASN A 150 13.19 -10.38 -14.35
C ASN A 150 14.32 -9.35 -14.24
N GLU A 151 15.43 -9.53 -14.96
CA GLU A 151 16.54 -8.57 -15.08
C GLU A 151 17.35 -8.32 -13.80
N TYR A 152 17.19 -9.15 -12.76
CA TYR A 152 18.02 -9.07 -11.55
C TYR A 152 19.41 -9.69 -11.78
N ASP A 153 20.42 -9.13 -11.12
CA ASP A 153 21.72 -9.79 -10.99
C ASP A 153 21.62 -10.94 -9.97
N ALA A 154 21.25 -12.12 -10.44
CA ALA A 154 21.05 -13.28 -9.58
C ALA A 154 22.32 -13.69 -8.81
N ASN A 155 23.52 -13.30 -9.26
CA ASN A 155 24.77 -13.62 -8.57
C ASN A 155 25.05 -12.71 -7.37
N SER A 156 24.41 -11.53 -7.30
CA SER A 156 24.54 -10.61 -6.17
C SER A 156 23.60 -10.96 -5.00
N ILE A 157 22.65 -11.86 -5.22
CA ILE A 157 21.59 -12.22 -4.27
C ILE A 157 21.90 -13.57 -3.62
N ARG A 158 21.94 -13.60 -2.28
CA ARG A 158 22.16 -14.86 -1.54
C ARG A 158 20.87 -15.67 -1.51
N VAL A 159 20.86 -16.87 -2.08
CA VAL A 159 19.74 -17.81 -1.97
C VAL A 159 20.09 -18.90 -0.97
N LEU A 160 19.27 -19.06 0.08
CA LEU A 160 19.45 -20.07 1.13
C LEU A 160 18.22 -20.97 1.24
N LYS A 161 18.41 -22.20 1.70
CA LYS A 161 17.32 -23.06 2.16
C LYS A 161 17.19 -23.00 3.67
N SER A 162 15.99 -22.76 4.17
CA SER A 162 15.70 -22.77 5.59
C SER A 162 15.56 -24.21 6.09
N GLU A 163 16.22 -24.49 7.22
CA GLU A 163 16.04 -25.72 8.01
C GLU A 163 14.94 -25.55 9.08
N ALA A 164 14.42 -24.33 9.27
CA ALA A 164 13.42 -24.04 10.30
C ALA A 164 12.03 -24.49 9.84
N THR A 165 11.58 -25.62 10.37
CA THR A 165 10.18 -26.04 10.27
C THR A 165 9.31 -24.99 10.97
N TYR A 166 8.45 -24.33 10.20
CA TYR A 166 7.42 -23.45 10.74
C TYR A 166 6.62 -24.25 11.78
N ARG A 167 6.51 -23.73 13.01
CA ARG A 167 5.71 -24.35 14.08
C ARG A 167 4.22 -24.11 13.87
#